data_AF-A0A7J7ZY01-F1
#
_entry.id   AF-A0A7J7ZY01-F1
#
_cell.length_a   1.000
_cell.length_b   1.000
_cell.length_c   1.000
_cell.angle_alpha   90.00
_cell.angle_beta   90.00
_cell.angle_gamma   90.00
#
_symmetry.space_group_name_H-M   'P 1'
#
loop_
_entity.id
_entity.type
_entity.pdbx_description
1 polymer ?
#
loop_
_entity_poly.entity_id
_entity_poly.type
_entity_poly.pdbx_seq_one_letter_code
_entity_poly.pdbx_strand_id
1 'polypeptide(L)'
;MSENFADMGKKKVTQVQRVPGKMNPKRPTPKQVIITMANVQDKEKILKAAREKQSVTYKGSPIRLSNDFSTETHQARKEWTEIYKVMQSKGLNPRILYPARLSFKIEGEIRSFTDKKRLREFITTKPSMQEMLKGLV
;
A
#
# COMPACT_ATOMS: atom_id res chain seq x y z
N MET A 1 7.72 22.24 16.53
CA MET A 1 7.07 21.19 15.72
C MET A 1 7.71 21.19 14.35
N SER A 2 8.39 20.11 13.98
CA SER A 2 9.01 20.01 12.65
C SER A 2 7.94 19.73 11.58
N GLU A 3 8.10 20.33 10.42
CA GLU A 3 7.20 20.11 9.30
C GLU A 3 7.29 18.66 8.79
N ASN A 4 6.16 18.05 8.42
CA ASN A 4 6.19 16.68 7.92
C ASN A 4 6.89 16.59 6.56
N PHE A 5 6.72 17.59 5.70
CA PHE A 5 7.07 17.53 4.28
C PHE A 5 7.61 18.88 3.76
N ALA A 6 8.82 19.25 4.17
CA ALA A 6 9.42 20.55 3.82
C ALA A 6 9.53 20.80 2.30
N ASP A 7 9.85 19.76 1.52
CA ASP A 7 10.16 19.89 0.08
C ASP A 7 8.94 19.80 -0.85
N MET A 8 7.71 19.74 -0.32
CA MET A 8 6.53 19.44 -1.15
C MET A 8 5.79 20.67 -1.68
N GLY A 9 6.02 21.85 -1.12
CA GLY A 9 5.31 23.07 -1.51
C GLY A 9 3.79 22.95 -1.38
N LYS A 10 3.06 23.95 -1.90
CA LYS A 10 1.59 23.96 -1.87
C LYS A 10 1.04 23.05 -2.98
N LYS A 11 0.14 22.13 -2.62
CA LYS A 11 -0.55 21.22 -3.56
C LYS A 11 -2.01 21.61 -3.73
N LYS A 12 -2.55 21.43 -4.94
CA LYS A 12 -3.96 21.71 -5.25
C LYS A 12 -4.85 20.52 -4.87
N VAL A 13 -5.84 20.78 -4.03
CA VAL A 13 -6.85 19.82 -3.61
C VAL A 13 -8.17 20.19 -4.29
N THR A 14 -8.88 19.19 -4.82
CA THR A 14 -10.18 19.38 -5.48
C THR A 14 -11.31 19.28 -4.47
N GLN A 15 -11.29 18.25 -3.62
CA GLN A 15 -12.38 17.98 -2.67
C GLN A 15 -11.82 17.35 -1.38
N VAL A 16 -12.46 17.67 -0.26
CA VAL A 16 -12.19 17.04 1.04
C VAL A 16 -13.51 16.67 1.69
N GLN A 17 -13.63 15.44 2.18
CA GLN A 17 -14.84 14.97 2.84
C GLN A 17 -14.52 14.00 3.98
N ARG A 18 -15.40 13.94 4.99
CA ARG A 18 -15.33 12.93 6.06
C ARG A 18 -16.27 11.78 5.75
N VAL A 19 -15.79 10.55 5.88
CA VAL A 19 -16.55 9.34 5.57
C VAL A 19 -16.58 8.40 6.78
N PRO A 20 -17.75 7.83 7.13
CA PRO A 20 -19.08 8.08 6.56
C PRO A 20 -19.69 9.42 7.04
N GLY A 21 -20.58 10.01 6.23
CA GLY A 21 -21.20 11.30 6.55
C GLY A 21 -21.92 11.32 7.91
N LYS A 22 -22.60 10.22 8.27
CA LYS A 22 -23.26 10.04 9.58
C LYS A 22 -22.29 9.47 10.63
N MET A 23 -22.39 9.94 11.87
CA MET A 23 -21.59 9.42 12.98
C MET A 23 -22.24 8.15 13.54
N ASN A 24 -21.45 7.10 13.75
CA ASN A 24 -21.92 5.89 14.41
C ASN A 24 -21.59 5.98 15.91
N PRO A 25 -22.58 6.07 16.82
CA PRO A 25 -22.34 6.17 18.26
C PRO A 25 -21.52 4.99 18.82
N LYS A 26 -21.61 3.81 18.20
CA LYS A 26 -20.89 2.59 18.62
C LYS A 26 -19.40 2.59 18.24
N ARG A 27 -18.94 3.57 17.46
CA ARG A 27 -17.54 3.69 17.01
C ARG A 27 -17.00 5.07 17.38
N PRO A 28 -16.43 5.25 18.58
CA PRO A 28 -15.92 6.55 19.04
C PRO A 28 -14.61 6.97 18.34
N THR A 29 -14.07 6.15 17.43
CA THR A 29 -12.87 6.47 16.65
C THR A 29 -13.11 7.65 15.71
N PRO A 30 -12.11 8.54 15.52
CA PRO A 30 -12.19 9.60 14.52
C PRO A 30 -12.53 9.07 13.13
N LYS A 31 -13.42 9.78 12.42
CA LYS A 31 -13.78 9.43 11.03
C LYS A 31 -12.60 9.60 10.09
N GLN A 32 -12.57 8.79 9.04
CA GLN A 32 -11.60 8.93 7.96
C GLN A 32 -11.90 10.19 7.15
N VAL A 33 -10.84 10.82 6.64
CA VAL A 33 -10.91 11.96 5.73
C VAL A 33 -10.45 11.48 4.36
N ILE A 34 -11.30 11.64 3.36
CA ILE A 34 -10.94 11.38 1.96
C ILE A 34 -10.59 12.72 1.33
N ILE A 35 -9.41 12.77 0.71
CA ILE A 35 -8.88 13.95 0.02
C ILE A 35 -8.72 13.60 -1.46
N THR A 36 -9.47 14.30 -2.30
CA THR A 36 -9.35 14.20 -3.76
C THR A 36 -8.36 15.24 -4.23
N MET A 37 -7.18 14.78 -4.65
CA MET A 37 -6.12 15.64 -5.21
C MET A 37 -6.44 16.02 -6.66
N ALA A 38 -6.06 17.22 -7.07
CA ALA A 38 -6.24 17.66 -8.46
C ALA A 38 -5.27 16.96 -9.43
N ASN A 39 -4.07 16.61 -8.97
CA ASN A 39 -3.06 15.93 -9.76
C ASN A 39 -2.69 14.58 -9.11
N VAL A 40 -2.70 13.52 -9.92
CA VAL A 40 -2.34 12.16 -9.49
C VAL A 40 -0.86 12.07 -9.08
N GLN A 41 0.03 12.80 -9.77
CA GLN A 41 1.46 12.79 -9.44
C GLN A 41 1.74 13.34 -8.04
N ASP A 42 0.99 14.39 -7.63
CA ASP A 42 1.13 14.96 -6.30
C ASP A 42 0.63 14.00 -5.23
N LYS A 43 -0.49 13.30 -5.48
CA LYS A 43 -0.99 12.23 -4.61
C LYS A 43 0.08 11.14 -4.40
N GLU A 44 0.71 10.68 -5.46
CA GLU A 44 1.73 9.63 -5.40
C GLU A 44 2.99 10.09 -4.66
N LYS A 45 3.44 11.33 -4.91
CA LYS A 45 4.57 11.95 -4.20
C LYS A 45 4.31 12.05 -2.69
N ILE A 46 3.13 12.51 -2.28
CA ILE A 46 2.75 12.60 -0.86
C ILE A 46 2.78 11.23 -0.19
N LEU A 47 2.21 10.22 -0.84
CA LEU A 47 2.18 8.86 -0.29
C LEU A 47 3.56 8.22 -0.24
N LYS A 48 4.43 8.53 -1.21
CA LYS A 48 5.83 8.09 -1.19
C LYS A 48 6.57 8.73 -0.01
N ALA A 49 6.50 10.05 0.13
CA ALA A 49 7.14 10.78 1.23
C ALA A 49 6.63 10.31 2.60
N ALA A 50 5.32 10.04 2.72
CA ALA A 50 4.73 9.51 3.95
C ALA A 50 5.27 8.11 4.32
N ARG A 51 5.51 7.24 3.33
CA ARG A 51 6.09 5.91 3.55
C ARG A 51 7.56 5.98 3.94
N GLU A 52 8.32 6.85 3.29
CA GLU A 52 9.76 7.03 3.56
C GLU A 52 9.99 7.60 4.96
N LYS A 53 9.16 8.56 5.38
CA LYS A 53 9.26 9.15 6.71
C LYS A 53 8.79 8.22 7.84
N GLN A 54 7.89 7.28 7.52
CA GLN A 54 7.21 6.32 8.44
C GLN A 54 6.39 6.95 9.59
N SER A 55 6.70 8.17 10.01
CA SER A 55 6.06 8.93 11.07
C SER A 55 5.55 10.27 10.54
N VAL A 56 4.23 10.37 10.39
CA VAL A 56 3.55 11.63 10.03
C VAL A 56 2.72 12.05 11.21
N THR A 57 2.90 13.28 11.69
CA THR A 57 2.18 13.79 12.87
C THR A 57 1.36 15.04 12.56
N TYR A 58 0.17 15.14 13.11
CA TYR A 58 -0.65 16.36 13.07
C TYR A 58 -0.91 16.84 14.50
N LYS A 59 -0.44 18.05 14.83
CA LYS A 59 -0.58 18.63 16.19
C LYS A 59 -0.05 17.70 17.30
N GLY A 60 1.08 17.03 17.05
CA GLY A 60 1.67 16.07 17.98
C GLY A 60 1.08 14.65 17.94
N SER A 61 -0.06 14.44 17.29
CA SER A 61 -0.68 13.11 17.17
C SER A 61 -0.25 12.40 15.89
N PRO A 62 0.13 11.11 15.94
CA PRO A 62 0.46 10.35 14.74
C PRO A 62 -0.76 10.15 13.85
N ILE A 63 -0.58 10.32 12.54
CA ILE A 63 -1.60 10.10 11.52
C ILE A 63 -1.10 9.12 10.47
N ARG A 64 -2.02 8.36 9.87
CA ARG A 64 -1.72 7.43 8.78
C ARG A 64 -2.29 7.96 7.48
N LEU A 65 -1.45 8.04 6.46
CA LEU A 65 -1.86 8.35 5.09
C LEU A 65 -1.82 7.06 4.27
N SER A 66 -2.93 6.73 3.61
CA SER A 66 -3.07 5.56 2.75
C SER A 66 -3.84 5.90 1.49
N ASN A 67 -3.66 5.10 0.44
CA ASN A 67 -4.53 5.17 -0.73
C ASN A 67 -5.93 4.68 -0.38
N ASP A 68 -6.92 5.34 -0.97
CA ASP A 68 -8.27 4.84 -1.07
C ASP A 68 -8.36 3.87 -2.26
N PHE A 69 -8.83 2.64 -2.02
CA PHE A 69 -9.03 1.62 -3.06
C PHE A 69 -10.48 1.14 -3.03
N SER A 70 -10.95 0.56 -4.14
CA SER A 70 -12.23 -0.16 -4.15
C SER A 70 -12.18 -1.36 -3.21
N THR A 71 -13.35 -1.84 -2.77
CA THR A 71 -13.48 -3.05 -1.93
C THR A 71 -12.82 -4.26 -2.58
N GLU A 72 -13.04 -4.45 -3.88
CA GLU A 72 -12.43 -5.52 -4.68
C GLU A 72 -10.90 -5.42 -4.68
N THR A 73 -10.36 -4.23 -4.94
CA THR A 73 -8.91 -4.00 -4.95
C THR A 73 -8.30 -4.21 -3.57
N HIS A 74 -8.99 -3.77 -2.51
CA HIS A 74 -8.57 -4.01 -1.13
C HIS A 74 -8.50 -5.51 -0.81
N GLN A 75 -9.49 -6.29 -1.24
CA GLN A 75 -9.52 -7.73 -1.02
C GLN A 75 -8.40 -8.45 -1.79
N ALA A 76 -8.22 -8.13 -3.07
CA ALA A 76 -7.13 -8.69 -3.89
C ALA A 76 -5.73 -8.33 -3.32
N ARG A 77 -5.56 -7.14 -2.74
CA ARG A 77 -4.32 -6.77 -2.04
C ARG A 77 -4.12 -7.52 -0.72
N LYS A 78 -5.21 -7.83 0.00
CA LYS A 78 -5.16 -8.58 1.25
C LYS A 78 -4.59 -9.98 1.01
N GLU A 79 -4.96 -10.61 -0.08
CA GLU A 79 -4.44 -11.91 -0.52
C GLU A 79 -2.91 -11.94 -0.66
N TRP A 80 -2.30 -10.82 -1.06
CA TRP A 80 -0.84 -10.69 -1.16
C TRP A 80 -0.14 -10.44 0.17
N THR A 81 -0.85 -10.11 1.25
CA THR A 81 -0.25 -9.59 2.49
C THR A 81 0.66 -10.61 3.18
N GLU A 82 0.24 -11.87 3.23
CA GLU A 82 1.04 -12.95 3.86
C GLU A 82 2.27 -13.29 3.01
N ILE A 83 2.08 -13.44 1.70
CA ILE A 83 3.17 -13.69 0.73
C ILE A 83 4.19 -12.55 0.77
N TYR A 84 3.72 -11.30 0.84
CA TYR A 84 4.57 -10.11 0.93
C TYR A 84 5.46 -10.15 2.16
N LYS A 85 4.92 -10.49 3.34
CA LYS A 85 5.70 -10.60 4.58
C LYS A 85 6.80 -11.65 4.47
N VAL A 86 6.49 -12.82 3.93
CA VAL A 86 7.48 -13.88 3.74
C VAL A 86 8.56 -13.47 2.74
N MET A 87 8.18 -12.93 1.58
CA MET A 87 9.14 -12.43 0.58
C MET A 87 10.02 -11.31 1.13
N GLN A 88 9.46 -10.42 1.95
CA GLN A 88 10.21 -9.35 2.60
C GLN A 88 11.23 -9.91 3.61
N SER A 89 10.85 -10.91 4.42
CA SER A 89 11.75 -11.58 5.37
C SER A 89 12.93 -12.28 4.70
N LYS A 90 12.78 -12.62 3.41
CA LYS A 90 13.80 -13.31 2.59
C LYS A 90 14.60 -12.36 1.70
N GLY A 91 14.40 -11.05 1.81
CA GLY A 91 15.20 -10.05 1.10
C GLY A 91 14.84 -9.85 -0.38
N LEU A 92 13.70 -10.34 -0.86
CA LEU A 92 13.30 -10.23 -2.28
C LEU A 92 12.76 -8.84 -2.68
N ASN A 93 12.68 -7.91 -1.73
CA ASN A 93 12.19 -6.54 -1.91
C ASN A 93 10.86 -6.47 -2.70
N PRO A 94 9.80 -7.17 -2.25
CA PRO A 94 8.53 -7.18 -2.96
C PRO A 94 7.86 -5.80 -2.98
N ARG A 95 7.07 -5.55 -4.03
CA ARG A 95 6.27 -4.35 -4.24
C ARG A 95 4.86 -4.73 -4.66
N ILE A 96 3.85 -4.11 -4.05
CA ILE A 96 2.44 -4.28 -4.45
C ILE A 96 2.01 -3.08 -5.30
N LEU A 97 2.00 -3.27 -6.61
CA LEU A 97 1.66 -2.26 -7.59
C LEU A 97 0.14 -2.14 -7.77
N TYR A 98 -0.30 -0.99 -8.27
CA TYR A 98 -1.70 -0.78 -8.65
C TYR A 98 -2.09 -1.65 -9.85
N PRO A 99 -3.32 -2.21 -9.89
CA PRO A 99 -4.33 -2.21 -8.82
C PRO A 99 -4.00 -3.19 -7.68
N ALA A 100 -3.64 -4.45 -7.97
CA ALA A 100 -3.27 -5.45 -6.98
C ALA A 100 -2.24 -6.45 -7.55
N ARG A 101 -1.10 -5.93 -8.04
CA ARG A 101 -0.05 -6.78 -8.67
C ARG A 101 1.13 -6.95 -7.73
N LEU A 102 1.56 -8.18 -7.49
CA LEU A 102 2.78 -8.47 -6.73
C LEU A 102 3.99 -8.49 -7.66
N SER A 103 4.98 -7.65 -7.38
CA SER A 103 6.22 -7.57 -8.15
C SER A 103 7.44 -7.75 -7.26
N PHE A 104 8.44 -8.50 -7.73
CA PHE A 104 9.71 -8.68 -7.04
C PHE A 104 10.83 -9.00 -8.05
N LYS A 105 12.08 -8.80 -7.62
CA LYS A 105 13.26 -9.10 -8.43
C LYS A 105 13.69 -10.55 -8.18
N ILE A 106 13.89 -11.31 -9.25
CA ILE A 106 14.42 -12.68 -9.21
C ILE A 106 15.40 -12.88 -10.36
N GLU A 107 16.60 -13.39 -10.09
CA GLU A 107 17.62 -13.66 -11.12
C GLU A 107 17.94 -12.46 -12.02
N GLY A 108 17.88 -11.24 -11.47
CA GLY A 108 18.14 -10.01 -12.24
C GLY A 108 16.89 -9.41 -12.91
N GLU A 109 15.84 -10.19 -13.13
CA GLU A 109 14.59 -9.74 -13.77
C GLU A 109 13.53 -9.30 -12.75
N ILE A 110 12.77 -8.26 -13.09
CA ILE A 110 11.59 -7.85 -12.32
C ILE A 110 10.38 -8.58 -12.91
N ARG A 111 9.77 -9.46 -12.12
CA ARG A 111 8.53 -10.15 -12.51
C ARG A 111 7.34 -9.56 -11.76
N SER A 112 6.16 -9.62 -12.38
CA SER A 112 4.92 -9.06 -11.84
C SER A 112 3.76 -10.02 -12.07
N PHE A 113 3.04 -10.35 -11.00
CA PHE A 113 1.92 -11.29 -11.00
C PHE A 113 0.63 -10.57 -10.64
N THR A 114 -0.43 -10.84 -11.40
CA THR A 114 -1.79 -10.33 -11.15
C THR A 114 -2.52 -11.16 -10.11
N ASP A 115 -2.34 -12.48 -10.18
CA ASP A 115 -3.13 -13.45 -9.42
C ASP A 115 -2.22 -14.51 -8.78
N LYS A 116 -2.69 -15.10 -7.67
CA LYS A 116 -2.00 -16.20 -6.99
C LYS A 116 -1.76 -17.42 -7.87
N LYS A 117 -2.68 -17.72 -8.79
CA LYS A 117 -2.56 -18.87 -9.72
C LYS A 117 -1.29 -18.79 -10.58
N ARG A 118 -1.06 -17.62 -11.20
CA ARG A 118 0.15 -17.39 -12.01
C ARG A 118 1.43 -17.42 -11.18
N LEU A 119 1.35 -16.93 -9.93
CA LEU A 119 2.47 -17.05 -9.00
C LEU A 119 2.74 -18.53 -8.68
N ARG A 120 1.71 -19.35 -8.47
CA ARG A 120 1.84 -20.79 -8.20
C ARG A 120 2.53 -21.53 -9.33
N GLU A 121 2.09 -21.31 -10.57
CA GLU A 121 2.69 -21.88 -11.78
C GLU A 121 4.17 -21.48 -11.91
N PHE A 122 4.50 -20.23 -11.58
CA PHE A 122 5.89 -19.78 -11.59
C PHE A 122 6.71 -20.44 -10.48
N ILE A 123 6.17 -20.57 -9.28
CA ILE A 123 6.85 -21.22 -8.14
C ILE A 123 7.11 -22.70 -8.41
N THR A 124 6.21 -23.42 -9.09
CA THR A 124 6.42 -24.84 -9.44
C THR A 124 7.62 -25.08 -10.35
N THR A 125 8.05 -24.07 -11.11
CA THR A 125 9.26 -24.16 -11.95
C THR A 125 10.56 -23.91 -11.17
N LYS A 126 10.47 -23.47 -9.91
CA LYS A 126 11.62 -23.01 -9.11
C LYS A 126 11.58 -23.56 -7.68
N PRO A 127 12.31 -24.65 -7.39
CA PRO A 127 12.28 -25.34 -6.10
C PRO A 127 12.56 -24.44 -4.88
N SER A 128 13.50 -23.50 -5.01
CA SER A 128 13.87 -22.57 -3.92
C SER A 128 12.72 -21.66 -3.47
N MET A 129 11.87 -21.22 -4.40
CA MET A 129 10.69 -20.44 -4.06
C MET A 129 9.55 -21.31 -3.53
N GLN A 130 9.45 -22.55 -4.00
CA GLN A 130 8.42 -23.48 -3.56
C GLN A 130 8.59 -23.83 -2.09
N GLU A 131 9.82 -24.03 -1.64
CA GLU A 131 10.13 -24.23 -0.24
C GLU A 131 9.83 -22.97 0.60
N MET A 132 10.21 -21.80 0.09
CA MET A 132 10.00 -20.52 0.78
C MET A 132 8.53 -20.14 0.96
N LEU A 133 7.68 -20.44 -0.03
CA LEU A 133 6.26 -20.05 -0.04
C LEU A 133 5.33 -21.23 0.22
N LYS A 134 5.85 -22.31 0.79
CA LYS A 134 5.11 -23.53 1.10
C LYS A 134 3.93 -23.21 2.04
N GLY A 135 2.73 -23.59 1.63
CA GLY A 135 1.49 -23.39 2.40
C GLY A 135 0.83 -22.01 2.24
N LEU A 136 1.40 -21.09 1.45
CA LEU A 136 0.84 -19.75 1.22
C LEU A 136 0.24 -19.55 -0.18
N VAL A 137 0.56 -20.45 -1.12
CA VAL A 137 0.21 -20.38 -2.54
C VAL A 137 -0.45 -21.69 -2.99
#